data_AF-A0A553GLT2-F1
#
_entry.id   AF-A0A553GLT2-F1
#
_cell.length_a   1.000
_cell.length_b   1.000
_cell.length_c   1.000
_cell.angle_alpha   90.00
_cell.angle_beta   90.00
_cell.angle_gamma   90.00
#
_symmetry.space_group_name_H-M   'P 1'
#
loop_
_entity.id
_entity.type
_entity.pdbx_description
1 polymer ?
#
loop_
_entity_poly.entity_id
_entity_poly.type
_entity_poly.pdbx_seq_one_letter_code
_entity_poly.pdbx_strand_id
1 'polypeptide(L)'
;MPHLDDYTQKLEEAKALANDQVLYPYMPISVYCQEAEDLAVWATHDLAQLAAAGLSETIITDLNIWSGATHHAQSLWMKEKKSQKEAEEEWATKSPLAYDFRNQLLHGLRYAFRKHPNLLALLAEIDEGNSDADMVQDLSDLSVLGIDNPELIQKAGISIEDMNKAATMSDDMGLLRARSNGEKHSGNEYLDIRNRMYTQLKTLVDEVRACGKFVFWRDSKRVKGYASQYNRQNRG
;
A
#
# COMPACT_ATOMS: atom_id res chain seq x y z
N MET A 1 10.08 16.42 10.24
CA MET A 1 11.10 15.78 9.38
C MET A 1 10.95 16.46 8.04
N PRO A 2 12.00 17.00 7.40
CA PRO A 2 11.86 17.94 6.27
C PRO A 2 10.89 17.44 5.19
N HIS A 3 11.03 16.18 4.76
CA HIS A 3 10.19 15.60 3.71
C HIS A 3 8.71 15.38 4.08
N LEU A 4 8.40 15.24 5.38
CA LEU A 4 7.00 15.14 5.85
C LEU A 4 6.33 16.52 5.76
N ASP A 5 7.09 17.58 6.05
CA ASP A 5 6.59 18.94 5.99
C ASP A 5 6.32 19.33 4.52
N ASP A 6 7.26 18.99 3.62
CA ASP A 6 7.11 19.16 2.16
C ASP A 6 5.90 18.39 1.60
N TYR A 7 5.75 17.12 2.01
CA TYR A 7 4.61 16.28 1.61
C TYR A 7 3.28 16.90 2.03
N THR A 8 3.18 17.33 3.30
CA THR A 8 1.96 17.94 3.84
C THR A 8 1.63 19.23 3.09
N GLN A 9 2.63 20.05 2.79
CA GLN A 9 2.46 21.29 2.02
C GLN A 9 1.91 21.03 0.62
N LYS A 10 2.39 20.00 -0.08
CA LYS A 10 2.06 19.73 -1.49
C LYS A 10 0.90 18.77 -1.70
N LEU A 11 0.35 18.16 -0.64
CA LEU A 11 -0.64 17.09 -0.75
C LEU A 11 -1.90 17.50 -1.50
N GLU A 12 -2.51 18.62 -1.13
CA GLU A 12 -3.76 19.08 -1.76
C GLU A 12 -3.52 19.55 -3.20
N GLU A 13 -2.36 20.15 -3.49
CA GLU A 13 -1.94 20.51 -4.85
C GLU A 13 -1.76 19.27 -5.73
N ALA A 14 -1.20 18.19 -5.20
CA ALA A 14 -1.07 16.93 -5.92
C ALA A 14 -2.43 16.26 -6.19
N LYS A 15 -3.33 16.25 -5.19
CA LYS A 15 -4.68 15.67 -5.32
C LYS A 15 -5.55 16.41 -6.33
N ALA A 16 -5.31 17.71 -6.53
CA ALA A 16 -6.04 18.51 -7.51
C ALA A 16 -5.70 18.18 -8.98
N LEU A 17 -4.63 17.42 -9.24
CA LEU A 17 -4.25 16.99 -10.59
C LEU A 17 -5.35 16.11 -11.22
N ALA A 18 -5.66 16.28 -12.50
CA ALA A 18 -6.65 15.43 -13.16
C ALA A 18 -6.11 14.01 -13.39
N ASN A 19 -6.96 12.99 -13.28
CA ASN A 19 -6.55 11.58 -13.38
C ASN A 19 -5.89 11.22 -14.72
N ASP A 20 -6.32 11.85 -15.81
CA ASP A 20 -5.79 11.66 -17.16
C ASP A 20 -4.42 12.32 -17.38
N GLN A 21 -3.98 13.18 -16.45
CA GLN A 21 -2.67 13.80 -16.46
C GLN A 21 -1.63 13.03 -15.65
N VAL A 22 -2.05 12.09 -14.80
CA VAL A 22 -1.15 11.35 -13.90
C VAL A 22 -0.21 10.46 -14.71
N LEU A 23 1.09 10.62 -14.48
CA LEU A 23 2.15 9.88 -15.13
C LEU A 23 2.76 8.85 -14.18
N TYR A 24 3.30 7.79 -14.78
CA TYR A 24 4.05 6.77 -14.06
C TYR A 24 5.55 7.02 -14.16
N PRO A 25 6.33 6.80 -13.07
CA PRO A 25 7.77 6.92 -13.10
C PRO A 25 8.41 5.98 -14.12
N TYR A 26 9.13 6.52 -15.10
CA TYR A 26 9.88 5.74 -16.08
C TYR A 26 11.23 5.21 -15.55
N MET A 27 11.62 5.64 -14.35
CA MET A 27 12.86 5.28 -13.66
C MET A 27 12.60 5.23 -12.15
N PRO A 28 13.52 4.63 -11.35
CA PRO A 28 13.35 4.56 -9.90
C PRO A 28 13.18 5.96 -9.28
N ILE A 29 12.20 6.12 -8.40
CA ILE A 29 11.89 7.41 -7.75
C ILE A 29 13.11 8.00 -7.04
N SER A 30 13.89 7.16 -6.33
CA SER A 30 15.10 7.63 -5.66
C SER A 30 16.10 8.27 -6.61
N VAL A 31 16.27 7.70 -7.81
CA VAL A 31 17.16 8.27 -8.83
C VAL A 31 16.54 9.54 -9.43
N TYR A 32 15.22 9.56 -9.65
CA TYR A 32 14.54 10.72 -10.22
C TYR A 32 14.61 11.94 -9.31
N CYS A 33 14.31 11.76 -8.02
CA CYS A 33 14.41 12.79 -6.99
C CYS A 33 15.85 13.30 -6.84
N GLN A 34 16.85 12.42 -6.81
CA GLN A 34 18.25 12.83 -6.78
C GLN A 34 18.62 13.67 -8.01
N GLU A 35 18.20 13.27 -9.22
CA GLU A 35 18.44 14.07 -10.42
C GLU A 35 17.72 15.44 -10.39
N ALA A 36 16.58 15.55 -9.70
CA ALA A 36 15.86 16.81 -9.55
C ALA A 36 16.56 17.75 -8.57
N GLU A 37 17.07 17.23 -7.46
CA GLU A 37 17.86 17.98 -6.48
C GLU A 37 19.18 18.46 -7.08
N ASP A 38 19.89 17.57 -7.80
CA ASP A 38 21.10 17.92 -8.53
C ASP A 38 20.82 19.02 -9.57
N LEU A 39 19.68 18.93 -10.27
CA LEU A 39 19.23 19.94 -11.23
C LEU A 39 18.94 21.28 -10.54
N ALA A 40 18.31 21.29 -9.37
CA ALA A 40 18.04 22.51 -8.61
C ALA A 40 19.33 23.23 -8.21
N VAL A 41 20.34 22.48 -7.72
CA VAL A 41 21.67 23.02 -7.44
C VAL A 41 22.30 23.59 -8.70
N TRP A 42 22.25 22.86 -9.82
CA TRP A 42 22.83 23.31 -11.08
C TRP A 42 22.17 24.58 -11.60
N ALA A 43 20.84 24.62 -11.61
CA ALA A 43 20.03 25.73 -12.10
C ALA A 43 20.19 26.99 -11.23
N THR A 44 20.43 26.84 -9.92
CA THR A 44 20.70 27.95 -9.01
C THR A 44 21.94 28.74 -9.44
N HIS A 45 22.99 28.06 -9.91
CA HIS A 45 24.20 28.73 -10.42
C HIS A 45 23.98 29.44 -11.76
N ASP A 46 22.92 29.09 -12.51
CA ASP A 46 22.58 29.64 -13.83
C ASP A 46 21.34 30.55 -13.78
N LEU A 47 20.90 30.93 -12.57
CA LEU A 47 19.61 31.57 -12.35
C LEU A 47 19.41 32.82 -13.22
N ALA A 48 20.43 33.68 -13.32
CA ALA A 48 20.33 34.91 -14.12
C ALA A 48 20.09 34.62 -15.61
N GLN A 49 20.75 33.60 -16.17
CA GLN A 49 20.62 33.21 -17.58
C GLN A 49 19.29 32.52 -17.85
N LEU A 50 18.84 31.66 -16.92
CA LEU A 50 17.55 30.97 -17.03
C LEU A 50 16.37 31.94 -16.87
N ALA A 51 16.46 32.89 -15.93
CA ALA A 51 15.45 33.93 -15.72
C ALA A 51 15.35 34.86 -16.93
N ALA A 52 16.47 35.21 -17.56
CA ALA A 52 16.48 35.98 -18.80
C ALA A 52 15.77 35.26 -19.97
N ALA A 53 15.68 33.93 -19.92
CA ALA A 53 14.92 33.12 -20.89
C ALA A 53 13.46 32.84 -20.45
N GLY A 54 13.01 33.43 -19.34
CA GLY A 54 11.61 33.36 -18.88
C GLY A 54 11.32 32.29 -17.84
N LEU A 55 12.32 31.56 -17.33
CA LEU A 55 12.11 30.60 -16.25
C LEU A 55 11.91 31.32 -14.92
N SER A 56 10.80 31.03 -14.23
CA SER A 56 10.59 31.57 -12.87
C SER A 56 11.58 30.96 -11.88
N GLU A 57 12.19 31.79 -11.04
CA GLU A 57 13.04 31.35 -9.92
C GLU A 57 12.31 30.38 -8.99
N THR A 58 10.99 30.58 -8.81
CA THR A 58 10.15 29.73 -7.97
C THR A 58 10.11 28.28 -8.44
N ILE A 59 10.26 28.02 -9.75
CA ILE A 59 10.31 26.65 -10.29
C ILE A 59 11.55 25.92 -9.76
N ILE A 60 12.69 26.61 -9.67
CA ILE A 60 13.95 26.03 -9.19
C ILE A 60 13.87 25.74 -7.69
N THR A 61 13.30 26.65 -6.90
CA THR A 61 13.11 26.42 -5.46
C THR A 61 12.12 25.29 -5.19
N ASP A 62 11.05 25.20 -5.99
CA ASP A 62 10.00 24.20 -5.83
C ASP A 62 10.46 22.78 -6.18
N LEU A 63 11.53 22.62 -6.98
CA LEU A 63 12.10 21.29 -7.28
C LEU A 63 12.45 20.51 -6.01
N ASN A 64 13.07 21.17 -5.02
CA ASN A 64 13.47 20.51 -3.78
C ASN A 64 12.25 20.12 -2.93
N ILE A 65 11.25 21.00 -2.84
CA ILE A 65 10.01 20.74 -2.09
C ILE A 65 9.26 19.56 -2.72
N TRP A 66 9.09 19.57 -4.04
CA TRP A 66 8.44 18.46 -4.75
C TRP A 66 9.26 17.17 -4.71
N SER A 67 10.60 17.25 -4.68
CA SER A 67 11.47 16.08 -4.48
C SER A 67 11.24 15.45 -3.11
N GLY A 68 11.28 16.26 -2.05
CA GLY A 68 11.02 15.83 -0.67
C GLY A 68 9.62 15.21 -0.51
N ALA A 69 8.59 15.87 -1.06
CA ALA A 69 7.22 15.35 -1.07
C ALA A 69 7.11 14.00 -1.80
N THR A 70 7.75 13.87 -2.97
CA THR A 70 7.76 12.62 -3.76
C THR A 70 8.50 11.49 -3.02
N HIS A 71 9.61 11.79 -2.36
CA HIS A 71 10.34 10.84 -1.52
C HIS A 71 9.48 10.31 -0.36
N HIS A 72 8.76 11.20 0.33
CA HIS A 72 7.89 10.80 1.42
C HIS A 72 6.72 9.94 0.92
N ALA A 73 6.06 10.35 -0.16
CA ALA A 73 4.98 9.57 -0.78
C ALA A 73 5.44 8.17 -1.21
N GLN A 74 6.64 8.05 -1.78
CA GLN A 74 7.24 6.75 -2.09
C GLN A 74 7.49 5.91 -0.83
N SER A 75 7.88 6.52 0.28
CA SER A 75 8.10 5.82 1.55
C SER A 75 6.79 5.30 2.14
N LEU A 76 5.71 6.08 2.08
CA LEU A 76 4.36 5.65 2.48
C LEU A 76 3.89 4.47 1.64
N TRP A 77 4.01 4.56 0.31
CA TRP A 77 3.66 3.46 -0.59
C TRP A 77 4.47 2.18 -0.30
N MET A 78 5.78 2.30 -0.05
CA MET A 78 6.61 1.13 0.26
C MET A 78 6.26 0.48 1.59
N LYS A 79 5.93 1.29 2.61
CA LYS A 79 5.46 0.80 3.91
C LYS A 79 4.19 -0.03 3.73
N GLU A 80 3.24 0.51 2.97
CA GLU A 80 1.95 -0.13 2.74
C GLU A 80 2.09 -1.42 1.94
N LYS A 81 2.80 -1.36 0.81
CA LYS A 81 3.09 -2.54 -0.02
C LYS A 81 3.78 -3.66 0.77
N LYS A 82 4.65 -3.31 1.72
CA LYS A 82 5.31 -4.29 2.59
C LYS A 82 4.30 -4.92 3.57
N SER A 83 3.50 -4.10 4.25
CA SER A 83 2.44 -4.56 5.17
C SER A 83 1.48 -5.53 4.49
N GLN A 84 1.02 -5.20 3.27
CA GLN A 84 0.16 -6.09 2.48
C GLN A 84 0.83 -7.43 2.17
N LYS A 85 2.10 -7.41 1.71
CA LYS A 85 2.83 -8.64 1.39
C LYS A 85 3.04 -9.54 2.61
N GLU A 86 3.36 -8.94 3.75
CA GLU A 86 3.50 -9.66 5.02
C GLU A 86 2.15 -10.29 5.43
N ALA A 87 1.04 -9.58 5.28
CA ALA A 87 -0.30 -10.10 5.54
C ALA A 87 -0.70 -11.23 4.58
N GLU A 88 -0.34 -11.14 3.29
CA GLU A 88 -0.56 -12.20 2.30
C GLU A 88 0.23 -13.49 2.64
N GLU A 89 1.49 -13.34 3.04
CA GLU A 89 2.35 -14.47 3.46
C GLU A 89 1.82 -15.12 4.74
N GLU A 90 1.41 -14.32 5.72
CA GLU A 90 0.82 -14.80 6.96
C GLU A 90 -0.53 -15.49 6.70
N TRP A 91 -1.38 -14.93 5.81
CA TRP A 91 -2.64 -15.53 5.39
C TRP A 91 -2.44 -16.90 4.74
N ALA A 92 -1.48 -17.02 3.81
CA ALA A 92 -1.17 -18.28 3.14
C ALA A 92 -0.75 -19.39 4.13
N THR A 93 -0.18 -19.00 5.27
CA THR A 93 0.24 -19.93 6.31
C THR A 93 -0.89 -20.27 7.29
N LYS A 94 -1.65 -19.27 7.75
CA LYS A 94 -2.68 -19.44 8.78
C LYS A 94 -4.03 -19.94 8.24
N SER A 95 -4.39 -19.58 7.02
CA SER A 95 -5.67 -19.95 6.42
C SER A 95 -5.90 -21.47 6.39
N PRO A 96 -4.96 -22.31 5.91
CA PRO A 96 -5.15 -23.76 5.95
C PRO A 96 -5.38 -24.32 7.36
N LEU A 97 -4.69 -23.76 8.36
CA LEU A 97 -4.84 -24.16 9.76
C LEU A 97 -6.21 -23.76 10.33
N ALA A 98 -6.72 -22.60 9.95
CA ALA A 98 -8.05 -22.14 10.36
C ALA A 98 -9.16 -22.98 9.75
N TYR A 99 -9.08 -23.30 8.45
CA TYR A 99 -10.01 -24.21 7.79
C TYR A 99 -9.99 -25.61 8.41
N ASP A 100 -8.80 -26.17 8.67
CA ASP A 100 -8.67 -27.48 9.33
C ASP A 100 -9.28 -27.46 10.74
N PHE A 101 -8.97 -26.43 11.53
CA PHE A 101 -9.53 -26.29 12.87
C PHE A 101 -11.05 -26.16 12.86
N ARG A 102 -11.62 -25.33 11.98
CA ARG A 102 -13.07 -25.23 11.76
C ARG A 102 -13.68 -26.60 11.45
N ASN A 103 -13.07 -27.35 10.53
CA ASN A 103 -13.57 -28.67 10.13
C ASN A 103 -13.51 -29.68 11.28
N GLN A 104 -12.47 -29.63 12.12
CA GLN A 104 -12.37 -30.45 13.33
C GLN A 104 -13.48 -30.11 14.34
N LEU A 105 -13.78 -28.82 14.54
CA LEU A 105 -14.86 -28.38 15.42
C LEU A 105 -16.22 -28.81 14.89
N LEU A 106 -16.50 -28.61 13.59
CA LEU A 106 -17.72 -29.08 12.94
C LEU A 106 -17.91 -30.60 13.14
N HIS A 107 -16.85 -31.38 12.93
CA HIS A 107 -16.89 -32.82 13.14
C HIS A 107 -17.20 -33.20 14.59
N GLY A 108 -16.50 -32.58 15.54
CA GLY A 108 -16.71 -32.81 16.96
C GLY A 108 -18.11 -32.42 17.43
N LEU A 109 -18.59 -31.23 17.04
CA LEU A 109 -19.90 -30.72 17.40
C LEU A 109 -21.04 -31.52 16.78
N ARG A 110 -20.87 -32.04 15.54
CA ARG A 110 -21.82 -33.01 14.94
C ARG A 110 -22.00 -34.23 15.83
N TYR A 111 -20.91 -34.76 16.38
CA TYR A 111 -20.99 -35.88 17.30
C TYR A 111 -21.58 -35.48 18.66
N ALA A 112 -21.17 -34.35 19.24
CA ALA A 112 -21.68 -33.82 20.50
C ALA A 112 -23.21 -33.63 20.46
N PHE A 113 -23.71 -33.08 19.36
CA PHE A 113 -25.11 -32.72 19.17
C PHE A 113 -25.95 -33.79 18.47
N ARG A 114 -25.41 -34.99 18.20
CA ARG A 114 -26.07 -36.07 17.43
C ARG A 114 -27.49 -36.47 17.88
N LYS A 115 -27.86 -36.19 19.13
CA LYS A 115 -29.18 -36.47 19.73
C LYS A 115 -30.09 -35.23 19.84
N HIS A 116 -29.64 -34.09 19.30
CA HIS A 116 -30.28 -32.79 19.42
C HIS A 116 -30.53 -32.22 18.01
N PRO A 117 -31.63 -32.60 17.34
CA PRO A 117 -31.90 -32.22 15.95
C PRO A 117 -31.84 -30.71 15.68
N ASN A 118 -32.30 -29.88 16.62
CA ASN A 118 -32.25 -28.43 16.48
C ASN A 118 -30.82 -27.89 16.43
N LEU A 119 -29.91 -28.43 17.25
CA LEU A 119 -28.49 -28.03 17.25
C LEU A 119 -27.77 -28.54 16.00
N LEU A 120 -28.18 -29.70 15.46
CA LEU A 120 -27.66 -30.18 14.18
C LEU A 120 -28.11 -29.33 13.00
N ALA A 121 -29.35 -28.79 13.03
CA ALA A 121 -29.83 -27.87 12.01
C ALA A 121 -29.02 -26.56 12.01
N LEU A 122 -28.79 -25.96 13.19
CA LEU A 122 -27.92 -24.78 13.32
C LEU A 122 -26.50 -25.06 12.82
N LEU A 123 -25.95 -26.22 13.14
CA LEU A 123 -24.62 -26.60 12.68
C LEU A 123 -24.54 -26.83 11.16
N ALA A 124 -25.65 -27.23 10.53
CA ALA A 124 -25.73 -27.34 9.08
C ALA A 124 -25.79 -25.97 8.42
N GLU A 125 -26.55 -25.02 8.98
CA GLU A 125 -26.60 -23.62 8.52
C GLU A 125 -25.22 -22.95 8.58
N ILE A 126 -24.45 -23.21 9.64
CA ILE A 126 -23.07 -22.74 9.76
C ILE A 126 -22.16 -23.35 8.67
N ASP A 127 -22.41 -24.56 8.18
CA ASP A 127 -21.55 -25.24 7.18
C ASP A 127 -21.98 -25.02 5.72
N GLU A 128 -22.93 -24.14 5.43
CA GLU A 128 -23.41 -23.93 4.05
C GLU A 128 -22.41 -23.15 3.16
N GLY A 129 -21.43 -22.46 3.77
CA GLY A 129 -20.45 -21.60 3.10
C GLY A 129 -19.05 -22.22 2.93
N ASN A 130 -18.29 -21.72 1.94
CA ASN A 130 -16.92 -22.15 1.66
C ASN A 130 -15.95 -21.02 1.31
N SER A 131 -16.37 -19.77 1.47
CA SER A 131 -15.52 -18.61 1.27
C SER A 131 -14.67 -18.32 2.53
N ASP A 132 -13.66 -17.47 2.38
CA ASP A 132 -12.85 -16.98 3.50
C ASP A 132 -13.66 -16.18 4.52
N ALA A 133 -14.75 -15.53 4.07
CA ALA A 133 -15.66 -14.84 4.97
C ALA A 133 -16.50 -15.83 5.76
N ASP A 134 -16.95 -16.90 5.11
CA ASP A 134 -17.70 -17.99 5.74
C ASP A 134 -16.82 -18.64 6.81
N MET A 135 -15.59 -19.06 6.48
CA MET A 135 -14.67 -19.66 7.46
C MET A 135 -14.47 -18.83 8.74
N VAL A 136 -14.34 -17.51 8.61
CA VAL A 136 -14.23 -16.60 9.76
C VAL A 136 -15.53 -16.58 10.57
N GLN A 137 -16.67 -16.44 9.89
CA GLN A 137 -17.98 -16.43 10.53
C GLN A 137 -18.28 -17.77 11.23
N ASP A 138 -18.01 -18.89 10.57
CA ASP A 138 -18.19 -20.24 11.09
C ASP A 138 -17.42 -20.43 12.40
N LEU A 139 -16.15 -20.00 12.46
CA LEU A 139 -15.35 -20.11 13.69
C LEU A 139 -15.97 -19.33 14.86
N SER A 140 -16.56 -18.15 14.58
CA SER A 140 -17.27 -17.35 15.57
C SER A 140 -18.56 -18.05 16.04
N ASP A 141 -19.38 -18.52 15.09
CA ASP A 141 -20.67 -19.15 15.38
C ASP A 141 -20.50 -20.50 16.10
N LEU A 142 -19.50 -21.30 15.71
CA LEU A 142 -19.14 -22.55 16.40
C LEU A 142 -18.70 -22.29 17.84
N SER A 143 -17.94 -21.21 18.08
CA SER A 143 -17.54 -20.82 19.44
C SER A 143 -18.75 -20.53 20.31
N VAL A 144 -19.66 -19.66 19.84
CA VAL A 144 -20.88 -19.30 20.58
C VAL A 144 -21.72 -20.54 20.84
N LEU A 145 -21.97 -21.34 19.81
CA LEU A 145 -22.79 -22.55 19.90
C LEU A 145 -22.23 -23.57 20.92
N GLY A 146 -20.90 -23.75 20.96
CA GLY A 146 -20.27 -24.64 21.92
C GLY A 146 -20.27 -24.08 23.35
N ILE A 147 -20.01 -22.79 23.53
CA ILE A 147 -20.06 -22.11 24.84
C ILE A 147 -21.45 -22.18 25.46
N ASP A 148 -22.50 -22.08 24.64
CA ASP A 148 -23.89 -22.18 25.09
C ASP A 148 -24.31 -23.62 25.44
N ASN A 149 -23.51 -24.62 25.07
CA ASN A 149 -23.82 -26.05 25.27
C ASN A 149 -22.65 -26.82 25.94
N PRO A 150 -22.12 -26.35 27.09
CA PRO A 150 -20.86 -26.84 27.67
C PRO A 150 -20.91 -28.31 28.06
N GLU A 151 -22.04 -28.79 28.61
CA GLU A 151 -22.18 -30.19 29.01
C GLU A 151 -22.14 -31.16 27.83
N LEU A 152 -22.66 -30.75 26.67
CA LEU A 152 -22.73 -31.59 25.48
C LEU A 152 -21.35 -31.72 24.82
N ILE A 153 -20.63 -30.60 24.71
CA ILE A 153 -19.28 -30.59 24.13
C ILE A 153 -18.27 -31.31 25.04
N GLN A 154 -18.38 -31.17 26.37
CA GLN A 154 -17.50 -31.85 27.31
C GLN A 154 -17.68 -33.38 27.27
N LYS A 155 -18.92 -33.87 27.14
CA LYS A 155 -19.21 -35.31 26.93
C LYS A 155 -18.62 -35.86 25.63
N ALA A 156 -18.38 -35.00 24.64
CA ALA A 156 -17.73 -35.35 23.38
C ALA A 156 -16.19 -35.18 23.44
N GLY A 157 -15.63 -34.76 24.56
CA GLY A 157 -14.19 -34.53 24.73
C GLY A 157 -13.70 -33.21 24.15
N ILE A 158 -14.60 -32.28 23.83
CA ILE A 158 -14.28 -30.93 23.34
C ILE A 158 -14.23 -29.99 24.54
N SER A 159 -13.20 -29.14 24.60
CA SER A 159 -12.98 -28.23 25.71
C SER A 159 -13.59 -26.85 25.45
N ILE A 160 -13.85 -26.09 26.51
CA ILE A 160 -14.25 -24.68 26.38
C ILE A 160 -13.08 -23.86 25.81
N GLU A 161 -11.84 -24.27 26.09
CA GLU A 161 -10.64 -23.69 25.52
C GLU A 161 -10.62 -23.79 23.98
N ASP A 162 -11.13 -24.87 23.40
CA ASP A 162 -11.26 -25.00 21.94
C ASP A 162 -12.24 -23.97 21.37
N MET A 163 -13.32 -23.65 22.09
CA MET A 163 -14.28 -22.62 21.67
C MET A 163 -13.67 -21.22 21.77
N ASN A 164 -13.00 -20.91 22.89
CA ASN A 164 -12.29 -19.64 23.05
C ASN A 164 -11.20 -19.45 21.97
N LYS A 165 -10.53 -20.54 21.59
CA LYS A 165 -9.57 -20.56 20.49
C LYS A 165 -10.26 -20.28 19.15
N ALA A 166 -11.46 -20.79 18.92
CA ALA A 166 -12.24 -20.52 17.70
C ALA A 166 -12.62 -19.03 17.60
N ALA A 167 -13.12 -18.41 18.69
CA ALA A 167 -13.39 -16.98 18.73
C ALA A 167 -12.13 -16.14 18.44
N THR A 168 -11.02 -16.46 19.13
CA THR A 168 -9.73 -15.75 18.91
C THR A 168 -9.26 -15.88 17.46
N MET A 169 -9.39 -17.07 16.88
CA MET A 169 -8.98 -17.34 15.52
C MET A 169 -9.89 -16.66 14.49
N SER A 170 -11.19 -16.57 14.75
CA SER A 170 -12.12 -15.76 13.96
C SER A 170 -11.66 -14.30 13.91
N ASP A 171 -11.39 -13.68 15.07
CA ASP A 171 -10.95 -12.29 15.14
C ASP A 171 -9.61 -12.07 14.42
N ASP A 172 -8.62 -12.93 14.70
CA ASP A 172 -7.30 -12.86 14.08
C ASP A 172 -7.38 -13.01 12.56
N MET A 173 -8.14 -13.98 12.07
CA MET A 173 -8.32 -14.22 10.65
C MET A 173 -9.14 -13.11 9.98
N GLY A 174 -10.16 -12.56 10.65
CA GLY A 174 -10.90 -11.39 10.18
C GLY A 174 -10.00 -10.17 9.97
N LEU A 175 -9.15 -9.87 10.95
CA LEU A 175 -8.17 -8.78 10.87
C LEU A 175 -7.11 -9.04 9.79
N LEU A 176 -6.58 -10.26 9.71
CA LEU A 176 -5.58 -10.63 8.71
C LEU A 176 -6.16 -10.59 7.30
N ARG A 177 -7.41 -11.03 7.13
CA ARG A 177 -8.16 -10.91 5.88
C ARG A 177 -8.35 -9.45 5.49
N ALA A 178 -8.66 -8.59 6.45
CA ALA A 178 -8.78 -7.16 6.22
C ALA A 178 -7.44 -6.52 5.82
N ARG A 179 -6.30 -6.93 6.37
CA ARG A 179 -4.97 -6.42 5.98
C ARG A 179 -4.50 -6.95 4.62
N SER A 180 -4.78 -8.20 4.31
CA SER A 180 -4.44 -8.81 3.01
C SER A 180 -5.35 -8.30 1.88
N ASN A 181 -6.65 -8.08 2.14
CA ASN A 181 -7.60 -7.60 1.13
C ASN A 181 -7.83 -6.07 1.12
N GLY A 182 -7.61 -5.37 2.25
CA GLY A 182 -7.94 -3.96 2.45
C GLY A 182 -7.26 -3.01 1.47
N GLU A 183 -6.06 -3.34 0.99
CA GLU A 183 -5.26 -2.47 0.13
C GLU A 183 -5.58 -2.54 -1.38
N LYS A 184 -6.68 -3.14 -1.84
CA LYS A 184 -7.08 -2.89 -3.25
C LYS A 184 -7.43 -1.41 -3.49
N HIS A 185 -7.84 -0.68 -2.45
CA HIS A 185 -8.18 0.75 -2.54
C HIS A 185 -7.13 1.69 -1.89
N SER A 186 -6.65 1.42 -0.67
CA SER A 186 -5.66 2.28 0.03
C SER A 186 -4.24 2.17 -0.52
N GLY A 187 -3.81 0.97 -0.88
CA GLY A 187 -2.54 0.77 -1.60
C GLY A 187 -2.55 1.51 -2.94
N ASN A 188 -3.71 1.52 -3.60
CA ASN A 188 -3.90 2.34 -4.80
C ASN A 188 -3.85 3.84 -4.47
N GLU A 189 -4.39 4.30 -3.34
CA GLU A 189 -4.31 5.71 -2.93
C GLU A 189 -2.87 6.19 -2.69
N TYR A 190 -2.05 5.45 -1.93
CA TYR A 190 -0.65 5.84 -1.71
C TYR A 190 0.16 5.79 -3.01
N LEU A 191 -0.10 4.80 -3.87
CA LEU A 191 0.49 4.72 -5.20
C LEU A 191 0.06 5.90 -6.09
N ASP A 192 -1.21 6.27 -6.07
CA ASP A 192 -1.80 7.36 -6.83
C ASP A 192 -1.24 8.72 -6.38
N ILE A 193 -1.24 9.00 -5.08
CA ILE A 193 -0.60 10.21 -4.51
C ILE A 193 0.87 10.27 -4.91
N ARG A 194 1.61 9.15 -4.81
CA ARG A 194 3.01 9.09 -5.24
C ARG A 194 3.14 9.45 -6.73
N ASN A 195 2.29 8.91 -7.60
CA ASN A 195 2.32 9.19 -9.04
C ASN A 195 1.98 10.65 -9.36
N ARG A 196 1.04 11.26 -8.62
CA ARG A 196 0.70 12.68 -8.74
C ARG A 196 1.86 13.58 -8.34
N MET A 197 2.47 13.32 -7.19
CA MET A 197 3.67 14.03 -6.72
C MET A 197 4.81 13.93 -7.75
N TYR A 198 5.04 12.72 -8.26
CA TYR A 198 6.00 12.50 -9.35
C TYR A 198 5.65 13.31 -10.61
N THR A 199 4.38 13.38 -11.01
CA THR A 199 3.95 14.10 -12.21
C THR A 199 4.21 15.60 -12.10
N GLN A 200 3.93 16.17 -10.93
CA GLN A 200 4.19 17.58 -10.67
C GLN A 200 5.70 17.87 -10.66
N LEU A 201 6.49 17.05 -9.95
CA LEU A 201 7.94 17.15 -9.98
C LEU A 201 8.47 17.03 -11.42
N LYS A 202 7.92 16.11 -12.21
CA LYS A 202 8.33 15.90 -13.60
C LYS A 202 8.07 17.12 -14.47
N THR A 203 6.94 17.78 -14.28
CA THR A 203 6.59 19.00 -15.01
C THR A 203 7.63 20.09 -14.77
N LEU A 204 8.04 20.30 -13.52
CA LEU A 204 9.08 21.28 -13.17
C LEU A 204 10.44 20.88 -13.73
N VAL A 205 10.84 19.61 -13.56
CA VAL A 205 12.12 19.08 -14.07
C VAL A 205 12.22 19.24 -15.58
N ASP A 206 11.15 18.94 -16.31
CA ASP A 206 11.13 19.06 -17.77
C ASP A 206 11.25 20.53 -18.21
N GLU A 207 10.55 21.44 -17.54
CA GLU A 207 10.62 22.88 -17.83
C GLU A 207 12.03 23.44 -17.60
N VAL A 208 12.65 23.14 -16.46
CA VAL A 208 14.04 23.56 -16.17
C VAL A 208 15.02 22.96 -17.16
N ARG A 209 14.87 21.68 -17.53
CA ARG A 209 15.73 21.02 -18.51
C ARG A 209 15.54 21.60 -19.92
N ALA A 210 14.31 21.92 -20.32
CA ALA A 210 14.02 22.53 -21.60
C ALA A 210 14.66 23.93 -21.69
N CYS A 211 14.43 24.76 -20.68
CA CYS A 211 15.02 26.10 -20.61
C CYS A 211 16.55 26.05 -20.60
N GLY A 212 17.17 25.21 -19.76
CA GLY A 212 18.62 25.10 -19.70
C GLY A 212 19.25 24.58 -20.99
N LYS A 213 18.63 23.61 -21.67
CA LYS A 213 19.09 23.16 -23.01
C LYS A 213 18.99 24.28 -24.05
N PHE A 214 17.95 25.10 -23.99
CA PHE A 214 17.77 26.25 -24.87
C PHE A 214 18.82 27.32 -24.60
N VAL A 215 19.00 27.74 -23.34
CA VAL A 215 19.95 28.79 -22.94
C VAL A 215 21.38 28.40 -23.27
N PHE A 216 21.77 27.16 -22.97
CA PHE A 216 23.15 26.71 -23.08
C PHE A 216 23.45 25.95 -24.37
N TRP A 217 22.61 25.99 -25.40
CA TRP A 217 22.72 25.14 -26.60
C TRP A 217 24.10 25.12 -27.30
N ARG A 218 24.90 26.19 -27.19
CA ARG A 218 26.29 26.25 -27.71
C ARG A 218 27.36 25.82 -26.70
N ASP A 219 27.04 25.73 -25.41
CA ASP A 219 27.93 25.27 -24.35
C ASP A 219 27.67 23.78 -24.03
N SER A 220 28.36 22.92 -24.77
CA SER A 220 28.27 21.46 -24.60
C SER A 220 28.68 20.96 -23.21
N LYS A 221 29.47 21.73 -22.44
CA LYS A 221 29.83 21.36 -21.06
C LYS A 221 28.67 21.67 -20.13
N ARG A 222 28.01 22.81 -20.29
CA ARG A 222 26.90 23.23 -19.43
C ARG A 222 25.60 22.46 -19.72
N VAL A 223 25.29 22.18 -20.99
CA VAL A 223 24.08 21.42 -21.40
C VAL A 223 24.01 20.04 -20.75
N LYS A 224 25.15 19.41 -20.45
CA LYS A 224 25.20 18.09 -19.79
C LYS A 224 24.52 18.07 -18.41
N GLY A 225 24.46 19.22 -17.71
CA GLY A 225 23.75 19.35 -16.43
C GLY A 225 22.23 19.37 -16.57
N TYR A 226 21.73 19.74 -17.75
CA TYR A 226 20.30 19.80 -18.07
C TYR A 226 19.80 18.52 -18.76
N ALA A 227 20.55 17.43 -18.64
CA ALA A 227 20.21 16.13 -19.22
C ALA A 227 20.25 15.04 -18.15
N SER A 228 19.24 14.16 -18.13
CA SER A 228 19.20 13.00 -17.23
C SER A 228 20.46 12.15 -17.40
N GLN A 229 21.10 11.82 -16.28
CA GLN A 229 22.25 10.94 -16.24
C GLN A 229 21.80 9.48 -16.42
N TYR A 230 20.71 9.08 -15.77
CA TYR A 230 20.11 7.76 -15.88
C TYR A 230 19.80 7.39 -17.32
N ASN A 231 19.13 8.28 -18.06
CA ASN A 231 18.81 8.03 -19.47
C ASN A 231 20.06 7.96 -20.37
N ARG A 232 21.16 8.62 -20.00
CA ARG A 232 22.43 8.51 -20.76
C ARG A 232 23.12 7.19 -20.49
N GLN A 233 23.08 6.69 -19.25
CA GLN A 233 23.69 5.42 -18.87
C GLN A 233 22.93 4.21 -19.41
N ASN A 234 21.59 4.30 -19.52
CA ASN A 234 20.73 3.22 -19.98
C ASN A 234 20.40 3.27 -21.48
N ARG A 235 21.07 4.14 -22.25
CA ARG A 235 20.99 4.19 -23.73
C ARG A 235 22.10 3.37 -24.42
N GLY A 236 22.61 2.36 -23.73
CA GLY A 236 23.58 1.39 -24.25
C GLY A 236 22.90 0.18 -24.88
#